data_AF-A0A949U0F8-F1
#
_entry.id   AF-A0A949U0F8-F1
#
_cell.length_a   1.000
_cell.length_b   1.000
_cell.length_c   1.000
_cell.angle_alpha   90.00
_cell.angle_beta   90.00
_cell.angle_gamma   90.00
#
_symmetry.space_group_name_H-M   'P 1'
#
loop_
_entity.id
_entity.type
_entity.pdbx_description
1 polymer ?
#
loop_
_entity_poly.entity_id
_entity_poly.type
_entity_poly.pdbx_seq_one_letter_code
_entity_poly.pdbx_strand_id
1 'polypeptide(L)' 'LECWRAAQEAGYRAIVSARSGETEDVSIVHLAVGWGVAQLKVGSFSRSERMAKWNEGLRIEESLGARALPYPAGKLFK' A
#
# COMPACT_ATOMS: atom_id res chain seq x y z
N LEU A 1 14.40 3.23 -2.62
CA LEU A 1 13.81 4.21 -3.57
C LEU A 1 14.25 3.96 -5.02
N GLU A 2 15.51 3.63 -5.29
CA GLU A 2 16.02 3.44 -6.67
C GLU A 2 15.23 2.42 -7.48
N CYS A 3 14.91 1.26 -6.90
CA CYS A 3 14.07 0.25 -7.55
C CYS A 3 12.69 0.80 -7.96
N TRP A 4 12.05 1.62 -7.10
CA TRP A 4 10.77 2.23 -7.44
C TRP A 4 10.91 3.23 -8.59
N ARG A 5 11.95 4.08 -8.58
CA ARG A 5 12.22 5.03 -9.66
C ARG A 5 12.46 4.34 -11.00
N ALA A 6 13.29 3.31 -11.02
CA ALA A 6 13.55 2.52 -12.23
C ALA A 6 12.27 1.87 -12.79
N ALA A 7 11.39 1.36 -11.91
CA ALA A 7 10.09 0.82 -12.32
C ALA A 7 9.18 1.90 -12.91
N GLN A 8 9.14 3.10 -12.32
CA GLN A 8 8.37 4.23 -12.85
C GLN A 8 8.87 4.67 -14.23
N GLU A 9 10.19 4.79 -14.40
CA GLU A 9 10.84 5.15 -15.68
C GLU A 9 10.53 4.12 -16.79
N ALA A 10 10.52 2.84 -16.44
CA ALA A 10 10.14 1.76 -17.35
C ALA A 10 8.61 1.67 -17.58
N GLY A 11 7.81 2.51 -16.92
CA GLY A 11 6.35 2.51 -17.04
C GLY A 11 5.66 1.33 -16.36
N TYR A 12 6.33 0.68 -15.41
CA TYR A 12 5.78 -0.42 -14.60
C TYR A 12 4.92 0.14 -13.47
N ARG A 13 3.96 -0.67 -13.01
CA ARG A 13 3.24 -0.41 -11.76
C ARG A 13 3.80 -1.30 -10.67
N ALA A 14 3.88 -0.77 -9.45
CA ALA A 14 4.35 -1.51 -8.30
C ALA A 14 3.21 -2.08 -7.46
N ILE A 15 3.55 -3.09 -6.68
CA ILE A 15 2.76 -3.62 -5.58
C ILE A 15 3.69 -3.62 -4.36
N VAL A 16 3.31 -2.96 -3.28
CA VAL A 16 4.04 -3.08 -2.01
C VAL A 16 3.54 -4.34 -1.30
N SER A 17 4.44 -5.19 -0.83
CA SER A 17 4.08 -6.51 -0.29
C SER A 17 4.67 -6.74 1.10
N ALA A 18 3.88 -7.38 1.97
CA ALA A 18 4.37 -8.00 3.20
C ALA A 18 5.23 -9.24 2.91
N ARG A 19 5.91 -9.72 3.95
CA ARG A 19 6.68 -10.97 3.97
C ARG A 19 5.93 -12.10 4.69
N SER A 20 6.49 -13.31 4.68
CA SER A 20 5.87 -14.49 5.31
C SER A 20 5.87 -14.42 6.84
N GLY A 21 6.96 -13.90 7.41
CA GLY A 21 7.07 -13.51 8.82
C GLY A 21 6.91 -12.00 8.95
N GLU A 22 5.85 -11.58 9.61
CA GLU A 22 5.50 -10.16 9.81
C GLU A 22 5.29 -9.87 11.28
N THR A 23 5.40 -8.59 11.62
CA THR A 23 5.05 -8.03 12.92
C THR A 23 3.91 -7.04 12.74
N GLU A 24 3.47 -6.41 13.83
CA GLU A 24 2.48 -5.32 13.75
C GLU A 24 3.05 -4.01 13.18
N ASP A 25 4.32 -3.99 12.73
CA ASP A 25 4.87 -2.86 11.98
C ASP A 25 4.01 -2.55 10.74
N VAL A 26 3.67 -1.28 10.55
CA VAL A 26 2.81 -0.80 9.48
C VAL A 26 3.55 0.07 8.48
N SER A 27 4.89 0.09 8.52
CA SER A 27 5.73 0.97 7.70
C SER A 27 5.45 0.79 6.20
N ILE A 28 5.16 -0.44 5.77
CA ILE A 28 4.84 -0.74 4.36
C ILE A 28 3.56 -0.06 3.86
N VAL A 29 2.61 0.25 4.74
CA VAL A 29 1.36 0.94 4.38
C VAL A 29 1.65 2.40 4.09
N HIS A 30 2.40 3.06 4.98
CA HIS A 30 2.85 4.45 4.75
C HIS A 30 3.75 4.57 3.51
N LEU A 31 4.62 3.59 3.27
CA LEU A 31 5.43 3.56 2.05
C LEU A 31 4.56 3.46 0.79
N ALA A 32 3.54 2.59 0.80
CA ALA A 32 2.63 2.45 -0.33
C ALA A 32 1.88 3.75 -0.62
N VAL A 33 1.28 4.37 0.40
CA VAL A 33 0.53 5.63 0.27
C VAL A 33 1.45 6.78 -0.14
N GLY A 34 2.58 6.94 0.55
CA GLY A 34 3.54 8.02 0.29
C GLY A 34 4.19 7.96 -1.09
N TRP A 35 4.33 6.77 -1.66
CA TRP A 35 4.82 6.59 -3.04
C TRP A 35 3.73 6.59 -4.11
N GLY A 36 2.45 6.74 -3.72
CA GLY A 36 1.33 6.67 -4.66
C GLY A 36 1.17 5.28 -5.29
N VAL A 37 1.60 4.22 -4.60
CA VAL A 37 1.45 2.84 -5.06
C VAL A 37 0.05 2.36 -4.69
N ALA A 38 -0.81 2.22 -5.70
CA ALA A 38 -2.22 1.90 -5.52
C ALA A 38 -2.53 0.45 -5.10
N GLN A 39 -1.52 -0.43 -5.01
CA GLN A 39 -1.70 -1.85 -4.71
C GLN A 39 -0.85 -2.28 -3.52
N LEU A 40 -1.51 -2.90 -2.54
CA LEU A 40 -0.91 -3.46 -1.34
C LEU A 40 -1.20 -4.96 -1.27
N LYS A 41 -0.17 -5.78 -1.03
CA LYS A 41 -0.26 -7.24 -0.90
C LYS A 41 0.19 -7.66 0.49
N VAL A 42 -0.75 -7.65 1.44
CA VAL A 42 -0.48 -7.93 2.86
C VAL A 42 -1.10 -9.24 3.36
N GLY A 43 -1.90 -9.92 2.51
CA GLY A 43 -2.51 -11.21 2.82
C GLY A 43 -3.86 -11.09 3.53
N SER A 44 -4.33 -12.21 4.09
CA SER A 44 -5.66 -12.33 4.71
C SER A 44 -5.81 -11.48 5.97
N PHE A 45 -7.07 -11.21 6.31
CA PHE A 45 -7.51 -10.52 7.53
C PHE A 45 -7.51 -11.42 8.79
N SER A 46 -6.93 -12.61 8.75
CA SER A 46 -7.07 -13.60 9.83
C SER A 46 -5.98 -13.54 10.90
N ARG A 47 -4.86 -12.84 10.66
CA ARG A 47 -3.74 -12.75 11.61
C ARG A 47 -3.48 -11.30 11.99
N SER A 48 -3.29 -11.02 13.28
CA SER A 48 -3.22 -9.66 13.82
C SER A 48 -2.13 -8.82 13.17
N GLU A 49 -0.96 -9.41 12.88
CA GLU A 49 0.16 -8.70 12.26
C GLU A 49 -0.15 -8.21 10.83
N ARG A 50 -1.10 -8.87 10.14
CA ARG A 50 -1.61 -8.45 8.83
C ARG A 50 -2.76 -7.47 8.96
N MET A 51 -3.66 -7.73 9.92
CA MET A 51 -4.77 -6.83 10.24
C MET A 51 -4.27 -5.43 10.62
N ALA A 52 -3.17 -5.32 11.36
CA ALA A 52 -2.55 -4.05 11.71
C ALA A 52 -2.30 -3.15 10.48
N LYS A 53 -1.81 -3.74 9.38
CA LYS A 53 -1.55 -3.02 8.12
C LYS A 53 -2.84 -2.59 7.41
N TRP A 54 -3.86 -3.42 7.41
CA TRP A 54 -5.17 -3.06 6.87
C TRP A 54 -5.82 -1.92 7.66
N ASN A 55 -5.79 -2.02 8.99
CA ASN A 55 -6.30 -0.98 9.88
C ASN A 55 -5.55 0.34 9.71
N GLU A 56 -4.24 0.30 9.48
CA GLU A 56 -3.49 1.52 9.20
C GLU A 56 -3.90 2.19 7.89
N GLY A 57 -4.24 1.41 6.86
CA GLY A 57 -4.80 1.96 5.63
C GLY A 57 -6.08 2.76 5.90
N LEU A 58 -6.97 2.24 6.75
CA LEU A 58 -8.20 2.93 7.17
C LEU A 58 -7.89 4.21 7.96
N ARG A 59 -6.93 4.17 8.90
CA ARG A 59 -6.53 5.37 9.67
C ARG A 59 -5.94 6.46 8.77
N ILE A 60 -5.13 6.07 7.79
CA ILE A 60 -4.56 7.02 6.83
C ILE A 60 -5.68 7.65 5.99
N GLU A 61 -6.61 6.85 5.47
CA GLU A 61 -7.77 7.34 4.72
C GLU A 61 -8.60 8.33 5.56
N GLU A 62 -8.92 7.97 6.80
CA GLU A 62 -9.65 8.83 7.75
C GLU A 62 -8.90 10.15 7.99
N SER A 63 -7.58 10.11 8.21
CA SER A 63 -6.75 11.30 8.45
C SER A 63 -6.64 12.24 7.24
N LEU A 64 -6.74 11.70 6.03
CA LEU A 64 -6.73 12.48 4.80
C LEU A 64 -8.09 13.14 4.57
N GLY A 65 -9.18 12.49 5.00
CA GLY A 65 -10.55 12.98 4.85
C GLY A 65 -10.85 13.29 3.39
N ALA A 66 -11.36 14.49 3.11
CA ALA A 66 -11.67 14.93 1.74
C ALA A 66 -10.46 15.02 0.80
N ARG A 67 -9.22 14.92 1.33
CA ARG A 67 -8.00 14.89 0.51
C ARG A 67 -7.64 13.49 0.02
N ALA A 68 -8.31 12.45 0.52
CA ALA A 68 -8.10 11.09 0.06
C ALA A 68 -8.49 10.98 -1.43
N LEU A 69 -7.60 10.40 -2.23
CA LEU A 69 -7.91 10.13 -3.63
C LEU A 69 -8.85 8.91 -3.74
N PRO A 70 -9.78 8.91 -4.71
CA PRO A 70 -10.61 7.74 -4.96
C PRO A 70 -9.77 6.55 -5.41
N TYR A 71 -10.15 5.35 -4.98
CA TYR A 71 -9.48 4.12 -5.40
C TYR A 71 -9.54 3.97 -6.94
N PRO A 72 -8.40 3.78 -7.63
CA PRO A 72 -8.35 3.85 -9.10
C PRO A 72 -8.77 2.52 -9.77
N ALA A 73 -9.91 1.95 -9.40
CA ALA A 73 -10.34 0.61 -9.81
C ALA A 73 -10.26 0.34 -11.33
N GLY A 74 -10.73 1.27 -12.16
CA GLY A 74 -10.73 1.14 -13.62
C GLY A 74 -9.41 1.54 -14.31
N LYS A 75 -8.42 2.03 -13.55
CA LYS A 75 -7.12 2.48 -14.06
C LYS A 75 -5.97 1.80 -13.31
N LEU A 76 -6.24 0.68 -12.63
CA LEU A 76 -5.25 0.02 -11.77
C LEU A 76 -4.18 -0.70 -12.59
N PHE A 77 -4.58 -1.28 -13.71
CA PHE A 77 -3.71 -1.97 -14.67
C PHE A 77 -3.59 -1.15 -15.96
N LYS A 78 -2.50 -1.37 -16.70
CA LYS A 78 -2.34 -0.86 -18.07
C LYS A 78 -3.00 -1.83 -19.04
#